data_AF-A0A836P2U0-F1
#
_entry.id   AF-A0A836P2U0-F1
#
_cell.length_a   1.000
_cell.length_b   1.000
_cell.length_c   1.000
_cell.angle_alpha   90.00
_cell.angle_beta   90.00
_cell.angle_gamma   90.00
#
_symmetry.space_group_name_H-M   'P 1'
#
loop_
_entity.id
_entity.type
_entity.pdbx_description
1 polymer ?
#
loop_
_entity_poly.entity_id
_entity_poly.type
_entity_poly.pdbx_seq_one_letter_code
_entity_poly.pdbx_strand_id
1 'polypeptide(L)' 'MNAPPLLPPEAVAAPAEDRLHRQFTLLRESLAQRIVGQSALVERLLIALLADGHLLVEGAPGLAKTTAIRALASRLEA' A
#
# COMPACT_ATOMS: atom_id res chain seq x y z
N MET A 1 -22.95 -1.08 46.58
CA MET A 1 -23.32 -1.13 45.14
C MET A 1 -22.09 -0.66 44.37
N ASN A 2 -21.22 -1.60 44.01
CA ASN A 2 -19.88 -1.30 43.48
C ASN A 2 -20.02 -0.92 42.00
N ALA A 3 -19.72 0.33 41.64
CA ALA A 3 -19.65 0.74 40.25
C ALA A 3 -18.42 0.07 39.60
N PRO A 4 -18.55 -0.57 38.41
CA PRO A 4 -17.36 -1.00 37.68
C PRO A 4 -16.52 0.24 37.31
N PRO A 5 -15.18 0.16 37.40
CA PRO A 5 -14.31 1.28 37.08
C PRO A 5 -14.46 1.66 35.60
N LEU A 6 -14.48 2.96 35.33
CA LEU A 6 -14.37 3.52 33.99
C LEU A 6 -13.09 2.96 33.36
N LEU A 7 -13.23 2.09 32.36
CA LEU A 7 -12.14 1.79 31.44
C LEU A 7 -11.77 3.11 30.76
N PRO A 8 -10.50 3.57 30.81
CA PRO A 8 -10.09 4.69 30.00
C PRO A 8 -10.30 4.32 28.51
N PRO A 9 -10.82 5.24 27.67
CA PRO A 9 -10.95 5.02 26.22
C PRO A 9 -9.59 4.90 25.51
N GLU A 10 -8.47 4.97 26.24
CA GLU A 10 -7.11 5.06 25.72
C GLU A 10 -6.34 3.72 25.74
N ALA A 11 -6.98 2.62 26.18
CA ALA A 11 -6.33 1.33 26.26
C ALA A 11 -6.44 0.51 24.95
N VAL A 12 -5.38 0.61 24.13
CA VAL A 12 -4.74 -0.50 23.38
C VAL A 12 -5.15 -0.74 21.91
N ALA A 13 -4.78 0.18 21.01
CA ALA A 13 -4.31 -0.06 19.63
C ALA A 13 -3.81 1.26 19.00
N ALA A 14 -2.80 1.90 19.59
CA ALA A 14 -1.41 1.94 19.10
C ALA A 14 -1.17 2.80 17.82
N PRO A 15 -0.35 3.88 17.87
CA PRO A 15 0.07 4.73 16.73
C PRO A 15 0.88 4.00 15.62
N ALA A 16 0.91 2.67 15.62
CA ALA A 16 1.56 1.82 14.63
C ALA A 16 0.68 1.51 13.42
N GLU A 17 -0.65 1.34 13.60
CA GLU A 17 -1.59 1.16 12.48
C GLU A 17 -1.55 2.37 11.55
N ASP A 18 -1.53 3.59 12.12
CA ASP A 18 -1.42 4.84 11.37
C ASP A 18 -0.14 4.93 10.53
N ARG A 19 0.97 4.39 11.02
CA ARG A 19 2.27 4.49 10.33
C ARG A 19 2.30 3.61 9.10
N LEU A 20 1.93 2.34 9.23
CA LEU A 20 1.90 1.41 8.09
C LEU A 20 0.91 1.91 7.04
N HIS A 21 -0.29 2.30 7.48
CA HIS A 21 -1.32 2.83 6.58
C HIS A 21 -0.84 4.08 5.85
N ARG A 22 -0.14 4.99 6.54
CA ARG A 22 0.46 6.18 5.92
C ARG A 22 1.58 5.84 4.93
N GLN A 23 2.50 4.95 5.29
CA GLN A 23 3.58 4.51 4.39
C GLN A 23 3.01 3.86 3.12
N PHE A 24 1.98 3.03 3.28
CA PHE A 24 1.30 2.40 2.17
C PHE A 24 0.56 3.40 1.27
N THR A 25 -0.08 4.41 1.88
CA THR A 25 -0.73 5.50 1.15
C THR A 25 0.28 6.29 0.32
N LEU A 26 1.44 6.62 0.92
CA LEU A 26 2.53 7.33 0.23
C LEU A 26 3.12 6.49 -0.91
N LEU A 27 3.27 5.17 -0.71
CA LEU A 27 3.71 4.26 -1.76
C LEU A 27 2.73 4.28 -2.94
N ARG A 28 1.43 4.13 -2.68
CA ARG A 28 0.37 4.17 -3.69
C ARG A 28 0.40 5.47 -4.49
N GLU A 29 0.46 6.61 -3.79
CA GLU A 29 0.50 7.93 -4.42
C GLU A 29 1.75 8.09 -5.30
N SER A 30 2.93 7.70 -4.80
CA SER A 30 4.15 7.76 -5.60
C SER A 30 4.09 6.88 -6.85
N LEU A 31 3.43 5.72 -6.80
CA LEU A 31 3.27 4.85 -7.96
C LEU A 31 2.30 5.47 -8.98
N ALA A 32 1.16 5.98 -8.50
CA ALA A 32 0.17 6.66 -9.34
C ALA A 32 0.75 7.90 -10.06
N GLN A 33 1.67 8.63 -9.44
CA GLN A 33 2.34 9.78 -10.06
C GLN A 33 3.27 9.36 -11.21
N ARG A 34 3.92 8.19 -11.15
CA ARG A 34 4.83 7.71 -12.20
C ARG A 34 4.12 6.92 -13.29
N ILE A 35 2.95 6.35 -12.98
CA ILE A 35 2.22 5.43 -13.84
C ILE A 35 0.87 6.06 -14.20
N VAL A 36 0.86 6.88 -15.24
CA VAL A 36 -0.34 7.61 -15.68
C VAL A 36 -1.29 6.68 -16.42
N GLY A 37 -2.58 6.75 -16.09
CA GLY A 37 -3.64 6.03 -16.80
C GLY A 37 -3.75 4.52 -16.51
N GLN A 38 -2.98 4.00 -15.54
CA GLN A 38 -3.01 2.58 -15.15
C GLN A 38 -3.24 2.40 -13.64
N SER A 39 -4.30 3.00 -13.10
CA SER A 39 -4.66 2.87 -11.67
C SER A 39 -4.88 1.40 -11.27
N ALA A 40 -5.55 0.62 -12.11
CA ALA A 40 -5.81 -0.80 -11.87
C ALA A 40 -4.52 -1.64 -11.77
N LEU A 41 -3.47 -1.28 -12.53
CA LEU A 41 -2.17 -1.95 -12.41
C LEU A 41 -1.52 -1.64 -11.07
N VAL A 42 -1.54 -0.36 -10.65
CA VAL A 42 -1.00 0.06 -9.34
C VAL A 42 -1.69 -0.68 -8.21
N GLU A 43 -3.03 -0.76 -8.22
CA GLU A 43 -3.77 -1.49 -7.19
C GLU A 43 -3.41 -2.97 -7.15
N ARG A 44 -3.31 -3.65 -8.30
CA ARG A 44 -2.94 -5.07 -8.36
C ARG A 44 -1.53 -5.32 -7.85
N LEU A 45 -0.57 -4.42 -8.14
CA LEU A 45 0.79 -4.50 -7.62
C LEU A 45 0.82 -4.40 -6.09
N LEU A 46 0.05 -3.46 -5.54
CA LEU A 46 -0.07 -3.27 -4.10
C LEU A 46 -0.77 -4.45 -3.40
N ILE A 47 -1.81 -5.00 -4.01
CA ILE A 47 -2.51 -6.20 -3.51
C ILE A 47 -1.55 -7.40 -3.51
N ALA A 48 -0.82 -7.62 -4.61
CA ALA A 48 0.14 -8.71 -4.70
C ALA A 48 1.24 -8.58 -3.64
N LEU A 49 1.74 -7.35 -3.41
CA LEU A 49 2.72 -7.09 -2.35
C LEU A 49 2.19 -7.42 -0.95
N LEU A 50 0.96 -6.98 -0.63
CA LEU A 50 0.35 -7.24 0.69
C LEU A 50 0.02 -8.73 0.90
N ALA A 51 -0.34 -9.43 -0.15
CA ALA A 51 -0.72 -10.83 -0.11
C ALA A 51 0.48 -11.80 -0.20
N ASP A 52 1.71 -11.27 -0.29
CA ASP A 52 2.91 -12.05 -0.64
C ASP A 52 2.71 -12.90 -1.92
N GLY A 53 1.99 -12.34 -2.87
CA GLY A 53 1.57 -12.99 -4.11
C GLY A 53 2.48 -12.66 -5.30
N HIS A 54 2.27 -13.38 -6.41
CA HIS A 54 2.94 -13.12 -7.67
C HIS A 54 1.96 -12.52 -8.70
N LEU A 55 2.44 -11.55 -9.48
CA LEU A 55 1.66 -10.90 -10.51
C LEU A 55 2.33 -11.09 -11.88
N LEU A 56 1.58 -11.60 -12.85
CA LEU A 56 1.99 -11.60 -14.26
C LEU A 56 1.39 -10.37 -14.96
N VAL A 57 2.25 -9.54 -15.56
CA VAL A 57 1.84 -8.28 -16.17
C VAL A 57 1.89 -8.38 -17.70
N GLU A 58 0.75 -8.67 -18.32
CA GLU A 58 0.60 -8.80 -19.77
C GLU A 58 -0.09 -7.57 -20.40
N GLY A 59 0.09 -7.35 -21.71
CA GLY A 59 -0.56 -6.26 -22.43
C GLY A 59 0.21 -5.79 -23.67
N ALA A 60 -0.29 -4.75 -24.34
CA ALA A 60 0.40 -4.14 -25.48
C ALA A 60 1.73 -3.47 -25.08
N PRO A 61 2.71 -3.35 -26.00
CA PRO A 61 3.93 -2.58 -25.75
C PRO A 61 3.60 -1.11 -25.45
N GLY A 62 4.38 -0.48 -24.55
CA GLY A 62 4.20 0.94 -24.19
C GLY A 62 3.23 1.24 -23.04
N LEU A 63 2.53 0.24 -22.47
CA LEU A 63 1.57 0.44 -21.37
C LEU A 63 2.19 0.57 -19.97
N ALA A 64 3.38 1.19 -19.88
CA ALA A 64 4.09 1.43 -18.62
C ALA A 64 4.39 0.17 -17.74
N LYS A 65 4.26 -1.05 -18.27
CA LYS A 65 4.48 -2.31 -17.54
C LYS A 65 5.85 -2.35 -16.85
N THR A 66 6.92 -2.14 -17.61
CA THR A 66 8.29 -2.11 -17.08
C THR A 66 8.51 -0.95 -16.11
N THR A 67 7.93 0.22 -16.42
CA THR A 67 8.01 1.41 -15.56
C THR A 67 7.37 1.15 -14.21
N ALA A 68 6.22 0.46 -14.19
CA ALA A 68 5.48 0.16 -12.98
C ALA A 68 6.26 -0.77 -12.04
N ILE A 69 6.83 -1.85 -12.59
CA ILE A 69 7.67 -2.78 -11.82
C ILE A 69 8.92 -2.07 -11.26
N ARG A 70 9.62 -1.28 -12.09
CA ARG A 70 10.81 -0.52 -11.63
C ARG A 70 10.47 0.51 -10.57
N ALA A 71 9.34 1.20 -10.70
CA ALA A 71 8.89 2.18 -9.73
C ALA A 71 8.55 1.55 -8.38
N LEU A 72 7.91 0.36 -8.39
CA LEU A 72 7.65 -0.41 -7.17
C LEU A 72 8.96 -0.86 -6.51
N ALA A 73 9.85 -1.52 -7.26
CA ALA A 73 11.12 -2.00 -6.73
C ALA A 73 11.94 -0.87 -6.08
N SER A 74 12.08 0.26 -6.78
CA SER A 74 12.81 1.43 -6.28
C SER A 74 12.23 2.04 -5.00
N ARG A 75 10.94 1.82 -4.70
CA ARG A 75 10.30 2.31 -3.48
C ARG A 75 10.34 1.32 -2.33
N LEU A 76 10.53 0.03 -2.61
CA LEU A 76 10.72 -1.00 -1.60
C LEU A 76 12.16 -1.05 -1.08
N GLU A 77 13.13 -0.65 -1.91
CA GLU A 77 14.56 -0.63 -1.56
C GLU A 77 15.03 0.68 -0.87
N ALA A 78 14.17 1.70 -0.76
CA ALA A 78 14.49 3.04 -0.26
C ALA A 78 14.06 3.26 1.20
#